data_AF-A0A7C5XI77-F1
#
_entry.id   AF-A0A7C5XI77-F1
#
_cell.length_a   1.000
_cell.length_b   1.000
_cell.length_c   1.000
_cell.angle_alpha   90.00
_cell.angle_beta   90.00
_cell.angle_gamma   90.00
#
_symmetry.space_group_name_H-M   'P 1'
#
loop_
_entity.id
_entity.type
_entity.pdbx_description
1 polymer ?
#
loop_
_entity_poly.entity_id
_entity_poly.type
_entity_poly.pdbx_seq_one_letter_code
_entity_poly.pdbx_strand_id
1 'polypeptide(L)'
;MTWSSLYSLPILYGMAFMVYIAAAGILWLVHRLGSEELLLPVGAMDYILLLTISQYMASKIGAYVGPLVTPMGVITYSASVSVLDFLTLRYGRSVGYWVVRIAAYLQALVFLINYLVINYPPAQFWEPLQAPFATIMGVSARIAVASITAFIVSETYDVFLVSRLGGGVLRRVGYSDPVAMVIDTLVFIPIAFYGVVPNIWLLMLSQLTVKLSLVPMTMLAVWLNRKTLRYAVATLR
;
A
#
# COMPACT_ATOMS: atom_id res chain seq x y z
N MET A 1 -18.27 19.22 17.96
CA MET A 1 -16.93 18.72 17.60
C MET A 1 -16.18 18.43 18.89
N THR A 2 -16.09 17.17 19.30
CA THR A 2 -15.34 16.80 20.51
C THR A 2 -13.85 16.67 20.18
N TRP A 3 -13.02 17.30 21.02
CA TRP A 3 -11.56 17.26 20.98
C TRP A 3 -10.95 15.84 21.07
N SER A 4 -11.79 14.81 21.33
CA SER A 4 -11.44 13.39 21.24
C SER A 4 -11.05 12.91 19.83
N SER A 5 -11.30 13.72 18.79
CA SER A 5 -11.04 13.37 17.39
C SER A 5 -9.57 13.46 16.94
N LEU A 6 -8.71 14.18 17.65
CA LEU A 6 -7.31 14.36 17.25
C LEU A 6 -6.35 13.38 17.93
N TYR A 7 -6.79 12.66 18.96
CA TYR A 7 -5.97 11.68 19.69
C TYR A 7 -5.48 10.51 18.83
N SER A 8 -6.24 10.16 17.80
CA SER A 8 -5.88 9.13 16.81
C SER A 8 -4.68 9.55 15.94
N LEU A 9 -4.45 10.86 15.73
CA LEU A 9 -3.43 11.33 14.80
C LEU A 9 -2.00 11.00 15.27
N PRO A 10 -1.56 11.37 16.50
CA PRO A 10 -0.22 10.99 16.96
C PRO A 10 0.01 9.49 16.96
N ILE A 11 -1.04 8.71 17.24
CA ILE A 11 -0.96 7.24 17.24
C ILE A 11 -0.78 6.72 15.82
N LEU A 12 -1.59 7.16 14.87
CA LEU A 12 -1.51 6.75 13.46
C LEU A 12 -0.13 7.07 12.88
N TYR A 13 0.33 8.32 13.03
CA TYR A 13 1.62 8.73 12.50
C TYR A 13 2.80 8.09 13.25
N GLY A 14 2.66 7.87 14.56
CA GLY A 14 3.65 7.13 15.35
C GLY A 14 3.79 5.68 14.88
N MET A 15 2.67 4.99 14.65
CA MET A 15 2.65 3.63 14.10
C MET A 15 3.23 3.60 12.69
N ALA A 16 2.82 4.53 11.81
CA ALA A 16 3.39 4.64 10.47
C ALA A 16 4.90 4.81 10.54
N PHE A 17 5.39 5.75 11.36
CA PHE A 17 6.82 6.02 11.53
C PHE A 17 7.59 4.77 11.97
N MET A 18 7.05 3.99 12.91
CA MET A 18 7.66 2.71 13.33
C MET A 18 7.76 1.72 12.17
N VAL A 19 6.73 1.61 11.33
CA VAL A 19 6.76 0.74 10.15
C VAL A 19 7.77 1.23 9.12
N TYR A 20 7.87 2.54 8.86
CA TYR A 20 8.90 3.10 7.98
C TYR A 20 10.31 2.81 8.49
N ILE A 21 10.56 2.94 9.79
CA ILE A 21 11.86 2.61 10.40
C ILE A 21 12.16 1.13 10.23
N ALA A 22 11.18 0.25 10.45
CA ALA A 22 11.38 -1.19 10.29
C ALA A 22 11.75 -1.55 8.85
N ALA A 23 11.01 -1.03 7.86
CA ALA A 23 11.25 -1.25 6.44
C ALA A 23 12.59 -0.65 5.97
N ALA A 24 12.91 0.58 6.38
CA ALA A 24 14.21 1.19 6.08
C ALA A 24 15.37 0.48 6.80
N GLY A 25 15.11 -0.03 8.01
CA GLY A 25 16.09 -0.67 8.87
C GLY A 25 16.62 -1.99 8.28
N ILE A 26 15.76 -2.79 7.65
CA ILE A 26 16.21 -4.03 6.99
C ILE A 26 17.09 -3.73 5.78
N LEU A 27 16.72 -2.74 4.95
CA LEU A 27 17.54 -2.28 3.82
C LEU A 27 18.89 -1.73 4.29
N TRP A 28 18.89 -0.93 5.34
CA TRP A 28 20.10 -0.39 5.95
C TRP A 28 21.00 -1.48 6.52
N LEU A 29 20.44 -2.49 7.19
CA LEU A 29 21.19 -3.60 7.76
C LEU A 29 21.92 -4.38 6.67
N VAL A 30 21.21 -4.73 5.59
CA VAL A 30 21.79 -5.44 4.44
C VAL A 30 22.94 -4.66 3.81
N HIS A 31 22.76 -3.34 3.63
CA HIS A 31 23.82 -2.47 3.13
C HIS A 31 25.02 -2.41 4.08
N ARG A 32 24.79 -2.32 5.39
CA ARG A 32 25.85 -2.28 6.40
C ARG A 32 26.65 -3.58 6.48
N LEU A 33 26.03 -4.71 6.19
CA LEU A 33 26.70 -6.02 6.10
C LEU A 33 27.49 -6.21 4.79
N GLY A 34 27.46 -5.22 3.88
CA GLY A 34 28.25 -5.23 2.64
C GLY A 34 27.63 -6.05 1.49
N SER A 35 26.41 -6.55 1.65
CA SER A 35 25.74 -7.41 0.66
C SER A 35 24.84 -6.60 -0.28
N GLU A 36 25.44 -5.76 -1.11
CA GLU A 36 24.71 -4.91 -2.08
C GLU A 36 23.84 -5.71 -3.07
N GLU A 37 24.27 -6.93 -3.39
CA GLU A 37 23.55 -7.89 -4.23
C GLU A 37 22.23 -8.38 -3.60
N LEU A 38 22.13 -8.34 -2.26
CA LEU A 38 20.93 -8.75 -1.52
C LEU A 38 19.90 -7.63 -1.39
N LEU A 39 20.25 -6.37 -1.69
CA LEU A 39 19.31 -5.25 -1.53
C LEU A 39 18.10 -5.32 -2.47
N LEU A 40 18.29 -5.81 -3.69
CA LEU A 40 17.19 -6.03 -4.62
C LEU A 40 16.22 -7.12 -4.12
N PRO A 41 16.67 -8.36 -3.85
CA PRO A 41 15.75 -9.40 -3.38
C PRO A 41 15.13 -9.06 -2.03
N VAL A 42 15.90 -8.49 -1.08
CA VAL A 42 15.36 -8.09 0.23
C VAL A 42 14.34 -6.96 0.09
N GLY A 43 14.60 -5.95 -0.74
CA GLY A 43 13.62 -4.89 -0.99
C GLY A 43 12.35 -5.41 -1.66
N ALA A 44 12.47 -6.34 -2.61
CA ALA A 44 11.29 -6.96 -3.23
C ALA A 44 10.48 -7.80 -2.21
N MET A 45 11.16 -8.57 -1.35
CA MET A 45 10.52 -9.34 -0.28
C MET A 45 9.83 -8.43 0.74
N ASP A 46 10.49 -7.35 1.16
CA ASP A 46 9.94 -6.35 2.09
C ASP A 46 8.70 -5.68 1.49
N TYR A 47 8.76 -5.29 0.21
CA TYR A 47 7.60 -4.76 -0.52
C TYR A 47 6.41 -5.73 -0.51
N ILE A 48 6.62 -7.00 -0.87
CA ILE A 48 5.57 -8.03 -0.91
C ILE A 48 5.00 -8.27 0.49
N LEU A 49 5.84 -8.32 1.52
CA LEU A 49 5.44 -8.47 2.91
C LEU A 49 4.53 -7.32 3.35
N LEU A 50 4.98 -6.08 3.17
CA LEU A 50 4.22 -4.89 3.55
C LEU A 50 2.89 -4.84 2.83
N LEU A 51 2.87 -5.12 1.52
CA LEU A 51 1.65 -5.15 0.71
C LEU A 51 0.68 -6.23 1.20
N THR A 52 1.17 -7.42 1.53
CA THR A 52 0.34 -8.52 2.06
C THR A 52 -0.25 -8.18 3.42
N ILE A 53 0.57 -7.63 4.33
CA ILE A 53 0.09 -7.18 5.64
C ILE A 53 -0.95 -6.07 5.49
N SER A 54 -0.78 -5.12 4.56
CA SER A 54 -1.79 -4.09 4.28
C SER A 54 -3.16 -4.67 3.97
N GLN A 55 -3.23 -5.74 3.18
CA GLN A 55 -4.51 -6.34 2.80
C GLN A 55 -5.27 -6.89 4.00
N TYR A 56 -4.58 -7.63 4.87
CA TYR A 56 -5.20 -8.16 6.08
C TYR A 56 -5.53 -7.06 7.09
N MET A 57 -4.64 -6.10 7.29
CA MET A 57 -4.85 -5.01 8.25
C MET A 57 -5.93 -4.01 7.78
N ALA A 58 -6.18 -3.90 6.48
CA ALA A 58 -7.26 -3.09 5.93
C ALA A 58 -8.67 -3.63 6.25
N SER A 59 -8.80 -4.88 6.69
CA SER A 59 -10.07 -5.38 7.24
C SER A 59 -10.52 -4.61 8.50
N LYS A 60 -9.57 -4.02 9.24
CA LYS A 60 -9.86 -3.13 10.37
C LYS A 60 -10.08 -1.71 9.88
N ILE A 61 -11.26 -1.17 10.13
CA ILE A 61 -11.58 0.25 9.93
C ILE A 61 -11.27 1.00 11.23
N GLY A 62 -10.34 1.94 11.19
CA GLY A 62 -9.98 2.78 12.32
C GLY A 62 -10.57 4.18 12.23
N ALA A 63 -10.73 4.81 13.40
CA ALA A 63 -11.09 6.21 13.49
C ALA A 63 -9.90 7.09 13.09
N TYR A 64 -10.15 8.09 12.25
CA TYR A 64 -9.20 9.15 11.91
C TYR A 64 -9.60 10.42 12.66
N VAL A 65 -10.02 11.49 11.97
CA VAL A 65 -10.43 12.75 12.59
C VAL A 65 -11.91 13.02 12.39
N GLY A 66 -12.62 13.24 13.49
CA GLY A 66 -14.04 13.56 13.48
C GLY A 66 -14.84 12.36 12.94
N PRO A 67 -15.67 12.54 11.89
CA PRO A 67 -16.39 11.43 11.27
C PRO A 67 -15.52 10.59 10.31
N LEU A 68 -14.28 11.03 10.03
CA LEU A 68 -13.43 10.35 9.06
C LEU A 68 -12.92 9.01 9.63
N VAL A 69 -13.00 7.97 8.81
CA VAL A 69 -12.57 6.61 9.12
C VAL A 69 -11.74 6.05 7.98
N THR A 70 -10.79 5.17 8.25
CA THR A 70 -9.87 4.66 7.22
C THR A 70 -9.54 3.19 7.44
N PRO A 71 -9.38 2.37 6.38
CA PRO A 71 -8.80 1.05 6.49
C PRO A 71 -7.36 1.13 7.01
N MET A 72 -7.07 0.43 8.11
CA MET A 72 -5.80 0.56 8.82
C MET A 72 -4.59 -0.02 8.08
N GLY A 73 -4.82 -0.80 7.02
CA GLY A 73 -3.76 -1.23 6.09
C GLY A 73 -3.01 -0.07 5.43
N VAL A 74 -3.55 1.15 5.46
CA VAL A 74 -2.89 2.36 4.95
C VAL A 74 -1.51 2.61 5.58
N ILE A 75 -1.32 2.22 6.85
CA ILE A 75 -0.04 2.36 7.57
C ILE A 75 1.06 1.60 6.84
N THR A 76 0.88 0.29 6.66
CA THR A 76 1.87 -0.58 6.00
C THR A 76 1.94 -0.33 4.50
N TYR A 77 0.83 0.08 3.89
CA TYR A 77 0.78 0.36 2.45
C TYR A 77 1.67 1.55 2.12
N SER A 78 1.62 2.60 2.94
CA SER A 78 2.45 3.79 2.74
C SER A 78 3.95 3.45 2.83
N ALA A 79 4.35 2.58 3.76
CA ALA A 79 5.73 2.07 3.83
C ALA A 79 6.11 1.24 2.60
N SER A 80 5.20 0.39 2.08
CA SER A 80 5.46 -0.38 0.86
C SER A 80 5.77 0.52 -0.34
N VAL A 81 5.11 1.69 -0.45
CA VAL A 81 5.37 2.68 -1.51
C VAL A 81 6.81 3.19 -1.40
N SER A 82 7.30 3.50 -0.20
CA SER A 82 8.69 3.94 -0.01
C SER A 82 9.74 2.88 -0.40
N VAL A 83 9.43 1.59 -0.20
CA VAL A 83 10.31 0.49 -0.60
C VAL A 83 10.29 0.32 -2.13
N LEU A 84 9.11 0.43 -2.75
CA LEU A 84 8.98 0.42 -4.20
C LEU A 84 9.71 1.60 -4.86
N ASP A 85 9.63 2.79 -4.28
CA ASP A 85 10.39 3.96 -4.71
C ASP A 85 11.90 3.74 -4.62
N PHE A 86 12.37 3.11 -3.54
CA PHE A 86 13.76 2.70 -3.43
C PHE A 86 14.16 1.76 -4.58
N LEU A 87 13.36 0.72 -4.85
CA LEU A 87 13.64 -0.27 -5.89
C LEU A 87 13.67 0.37 -7.29
N THR A 88 12.67 1.21 -7.59
CA THR A 88 12.56 1.90 -8.88
C THR A 88 13.67 2.92 -9.08
N LEU A 89 14.02 3.70 -8.05
CA LEU A 89 15.08 4.70 -8.15
C LEU A 89 16.47 4.08 -8.26
N ARG A 90 16.72 2.97 -7.55
CA ARG A 90 18.04 2.32 -7.54
C ARG A 90 18.26 1.39 -8.73
N TYR A 91 17.26 0.60 -9.11
CA TYR A 91 17.38 -0.46 -10.11
C TYR A 91 16.64 -0.16 -11.43
N GLY A 92 15.92 0.96 -11.49
CA GLY A 92 15.22 1.42 -12.68
C GLY A 92 13.75 1.00 -12.72
N ARG A 93 12.99 1.64 -13.63
CA ARG A 93 11.54 1.45 -13.77
C ARG A 93 11.16 0.03 -14.17
N SER A 94 11.95 -0.60 -15.05
CA SER A 94 11.75 -1.99 -15.46
C SER A 94 11.67 -2.93 -14.24
N VAL A 95 12.59 -2.78 -13.29
CA VAL A 95 12.61 -3.58 -12.06
C VAL A 95 11.38 -3.29 -11.20
N GLY A 96 11.01 -2.02 -11.03
CA GLY A 96 9.78 -1.65 -10.35
C GLY A 96 8.53 -2.29 -10.94
N TYR A 97 8.38 -2.24 -12.27
CA TYR A 97 7.26 -2.88 -12.96
C TYR A 97 7.20 -4.38 -12.74
N TRP A 98 8.35 -5.07 -12.80
CA TRP A 98 8.41 -6.49 -12.50
C TRP A 98 8.05 -6.80 -11.05
N VAL A 99 8.56 -6.03 -10.10
CA VAL A 99 8.24 -6.19 -8.67
C VAL A 99 6.75 -6.05 -8.43
N VAL A 100 6.10 -5.04 -9.02
CA VAL A 100 4.65 -4.84 -8.85
C VAL A 100 3.84 -5.94 -9.54
N ARG A 101 4.22 -6.38 -10.75
CA ARG A 101 3.55 -7.48 -11.46
C ARG A 101 3.64 -8.80 -10.69
N ILE A 102 4.81 -9.10 -10.16
CA ILE A 102 5.03 -10.28 -9.31
C ILE A 102 4.19 -10.17 -8.04
N ALA A 103 4.20 -9.01 -7.38
CA ALA A 103 3.37 -8.80 -6.20
C ALA A 103 1.88 -8.96 -6.51
N ALA A 104 1.37 -8.40 -7.61
CA ALA A 104 -0.02 -8.57 -8.04
C ALA A 104 -0.38 -10.05 -8.24
N TYR A 105 0.49 -10.84 -8.89
CA TYR A 105 0.30 -12.28 -9.02
C TYR A 105 0.26 -12.99 -7.66
N LEU A 106 1.19 -12.66 -6.76
CA LEU A 106 1.23 -13.24 -5.41
C LEU A 106 -0.02 -12.85 -4.59
N GLN A 107 -0.55 -11.64 -4.76
CA GLN A 107 -1.80 -11.24 -4.11
C GLN A 107 -3.01 -12.02 -4.65
N ALA A 108 -3.02 -12.35 -5.94
CA ALA A 108 -4.05 -13.24 -6.50
C ALA A 108 -3.94 -14.67 -5.92
N LEU A 109 -2.72 -15.14 -5.66
CA LEU A 109 -2.50 -16.43 -5.00
C LEU A 109 -2.99 -16.40 -3.54
N VAL A 110 -2.72 -15.31 -2.80
CA VAL A 110 -3.25 -15.10 -1.44
C VAL A 110 -4.78 -15.13 -1.43
N PHE A 111 -5.42 -14.45 -2.39
CA PHE A 111 -6.88 -14.49 -2.58
C PHE A 111 -7.38 -15.93 -2.77
N LEU A 112 -6.77 -16.68 -3.70
CA LEU A 112 -7.16 -18.05 -4.01
C LEU A 112 -7.05 -18.95 -2.77
N ILE A 113 -5.93 -18.86 -2.04
CA ILE A 113 -5.71 -19.64 -0.82
C ILE A 113 -6.76 -19.30 0.23
N ASN A 114 -7.03 -18.00 0.47
CA ASN A 114 -8.06 -17.59 1.43
C ASN A 114 -9.44 -18.12 1.03
N TYR A 115 -9.80 -18.05 -0.25
CA TYR A 115 -11.05 -18.60 -0.75
C TYR A 115 -11.17 -20.10 -0.48
N LEU A 116 -10.13 -20.88 -0.77
CA LEU A 116 -10.13 -22.32 -0.53
C LEU A 116 -10.26 -22.65 0.96
N VAL A 117 -9.54 -21.94 1.83
CA VAL A 117 -9.54 -22.19 3.28
C VAL A 117 -10.87 -21.79 3.92
N ILE A 118 -11.46 -20.65 3.53
CA ILE A 118 -12.76 -20.20 4.05
C ILE A 118 -13.87 -21.21 3.73
N ASN A 119 -13.83 -21.84 2.55
CA ASN A 119 -14.85 -22.79 2.11
C ASN A 119 -14.59 -24.23 2.57
N TYR A 120 -13.47 -24.50 3.24
CA TYR A 120 -13.21 -25.81 3.82
C TYR A 120 -14.11 -26.03 5.06
N PRO A 121 -14.70 -27.22 5.25
CA PRO A 121 -15.57 -27.49 6.39
C PRO A 121 -14.86 -27.23 7.72
N PRO A 122 -15.46 -26.45 8.65
CA PRO A 122 -14.87 -26.23 9.95
C PRO A 122 -14.92 -27.52 10.79
N ALA A 123 -13.95 -27.69 11.69
CA ALA A 123 -14.05 -28.70 12.74
C ALA A 123 -15.17 -28.33 13.73
N GLN A 124 -15.77 -29.30 14.42
CA GLN A 124 -16.88 -29.05 15.36
C GLN A 124 -16.55 -27.99 16.43
N PHE A 125 -15.32 -27.99 16.96
CA PHE A 125 -14.88 -26.99 17.95
C PHE A 125 -14.63 -25.60 17.35
N TRP A 126 -14.48 -25.50 16.02
CA TRP A 126 -14.20 -24.26 15.29
C TRP A 126 -15.46 -23.55 14.80
N GLU A 127 -16.61 -24.23 14.75
CA GLU A 127 -17.91 -23.66 14.31
C GLU A 127 -18.19 -22.25 14.85
N PRO A 128 -17.99 -21.94 16.16
CA PRO A 128 -18.25 -20.60 16.68
C PRO A 128 -17.36 -19.50 16.08
N LEU A 129 -16.18 -19.87 15.56
CA LEU A 129 -15.19 -18.95 14.97
C LEU A 129 -15.30 -18.86 13.45
N GLN A 130 -16.04 -19.76 12.79
CA GLN A 130 -16.08 -19.85 11.34
C GLN A 130 -16.66 -18.59 10.69
N ALA A 131 -17.80 -18.10 11.18
CA ALA A 131 -18.44 -16.91 10.63
C ALA A 131 -17.56 -15.63 10.78
N PRO A 132 -17.00 -15.32 11.97
CA PRO A 132 -16.04 -14.22 12.11
C PRO A 132 -14.80 -14.38 11.22
N PHE A 133 -14.23 -15.58 11.15
CA PHE A 133 -13.07 -15.87 10.31
C PHE A 133 -13.35 -15.60 8.82
N ALA A 134 -14.45 -16.15 8.29
CA ALA A 134 -14.87 -15.94 6.91
C ALA A 134 -15.13 -14.45 6.59
N THR A 135 -15.66 -13.70 7.55
CA THR A 135 -15.92 -12.26 7.40
C THR A 135 -14.61 -11.48 7.24
N ILE A 136 -13.65 -11.67 8.14
CA ILE A 136 -12.38 -10.93 8.13
C ILE A 136 -11.52 -11.32 6.93
N MET A 137 -11.37 -12.63 6.70
CA MET A 137 -10.52 -13.16 5.62
C MET A 137 -11.16 -12.92 4.24
N GLY A 138 -12.49 -12.93 4.14
CA GLY A 138 -13.23 -12.60 2.92
C GLY A 138 -13.09 -11.12 2.51
N VAL A 139 -13.03 -10.20 3.48
CA VAL A 139 -12.73 -8.78 3.18
C VAL A 139 -11.32 -8.61 2.64
N SER A 140 -10.32 -9.30 3.22
CA SER A 140 -8.95 -9.32 2.70
C SER A 140 -8.88 -9.82 1.24
N ALA A 141 -9.64 -10.88 0.94
CA ALA A 141 -9.79 -11.40 -0.42
C ALA A 141 -10.37 -10.35 -1.40
N ARG A 142 -11.45 -9.65 -1.02
CA ARG A 142 -12.00 -8.55 -1.83
C ARG A 142 -11.00 -7.41 -2.03
N ILE A 143 -10.24 -7.07 -0.99
CA ILE A 143 -9.19 -6.05 -1.04
C ILE A 143 -8.09 -6.45 -2.04
N ALA A 144 -7.69 -7.72 -2.10
CA ALA A 144 -6.70 -8.18 -3.07
C ALA A 144 -7.17 -7.97 -4.52
N VAL A 145 -8.42 -8.35 -4.84
CA VAL A 145 -9.02 -8.11 -6.16
C VAL A 145 -9.12 -6.62 -6.46
N ALA A 146 -9.52 -5.82 -5.48
CA ALA A 146 -9.59 -4.36 -5.60
C ALA A 146 -8.22 -3.74 -5.89
N SER A 147 -7.17 -4.17 -5.19
CA SER A 147 -5.80 -3.67 -5.39
C SER A 147 -5.27 -3.97 -6.78
N ILE A 148 -5.46 -5.19 -7.28
CA ILE A 148 -5.03 -5.58 -8.64
C ILE A 148 -5.77 -4.76 -9.70
N THR A 149 -7.09 -4.63 -9.54
CA THR A 149 -7.94 -3.89 -10.49
C THR A 149 -7.60 -2.40 -10.48
N ALA A 150 -7.49 -1.80 -9.30
CA ALA A 150 -7.15 -0.40 -9.14
C ALA A 150 -5.77 -0.10 -9.72
N PHE A 151 -4.78 -0.96 -9.49
CA PHE A 151 -3.44 -0.83 -10.04
C PHE A 151 -3.44 -0.86 -11.58
N ILE A 152 -4.13 -1.83 -12.20
CA ILE A 152 -4.19 -1.93 -13.67
C ILE A 152 -4.83 -0.68 -14.27
N VAL A 153 -5.93 -0.20 -13.68
CA VAL A 153 -6.65 0.98 -14.17
C VAL A 153 -5.82 2.24 -13.96
N SER A 154 -5.31 2.48 -12.75
CA SER A 154 -4.55 3.69 -12.43
C SER A 154 -3.28 3.81 -13.26
N GLU A 155 -2.52 2.73 -13.43
CA GLU A 155 -1.30 2.71 -14.25
C GLU A 155 -1.60 2.94 -15.73
N THR A 156 -2.69 2.39 -16.25
CA THR A 156 -3.10 2.62 -17.66
C THR A 156 -3.40 4.10 -17.90
N TYR A 157 -4.10 4.74 -16.95
CA TYR A 157 -4.39 6.17 -17.03
C TYR A 157 -3.13 7.04 -16.82
N ASP A 158 -2.23 6.65 -15.93
CA ASP A 158 -0.96 7.35 -15.71
C ASP A 158 -0.11 7.36 -16.98
N VAL A 159 0.14 6.18 -17.57
CA VAL A 159 0.90 6.05 -18.83
C VAL A 159 0.24 6.85 -19.95
N PHE A 160 -1.08 6.81 -20.06
CA PHE A 160 -1.83 7.57 -21.05
C PHE A 160 -1.69 9.09 -20.86
N LEU A 161 -1.84 9.59 -19.64
CA LEU A 161 -1.70 11.01 -19.33
C LEU A 161 -0.27 11.49 -19.55
N VAL A 162 0.73 10.74 -19.10
CA VAL A 162 2.15 11.03 -19.33
C VAL A 162 2.49 11.06 -20.82
N SER A 163 1.87 10.19 -21.63
CA SER A 163 2.08 10.17 -23.09
C SER A 163 1.47 11.38 -23.81
N ARG A 164 0.41 11.99 -23.27
CA ARG A 164 -0.28 13.16 -23.85
C ARG A 164 0.20 14.49 -23.30
N LEU A 165 0.67 14.53 -22.06
CA LEU A 165 1.16 15.73 -21.42
C LEU A 165 2.61 16.00 -21.84
N GLY A 166 2.78 16.80 -22.89
CA GLY A 166 4.09 17.36 -23.25
C GLY A 166 4.65 18.23 -22.10
N GLY A 167 5.85 17.91 -21.61
CA GLY A 167 6.52 18.68 -20.56
C GLY A 167 7.53 17.88 -19.72
N GLY A 168 8.36 18.60 -18.97
CA GLY A 168 9.37 18.06 -18.07
C GLY A 168 8.80 17.34 -16.84
N VAL A 169 9.68 16.67 -16.09
CA VAL A 169 9.36 15.79 -14.94
C VAL A 169 8.43 16.43 -13.91
N LEU A 170 8.53 17.74 -13.66
CA LEU A 170 7.67 18.45 -12.71
C LEU A 170 6.18 18.48 -13.09
N ARG A 171 5.85 18.62 -14.38
CA ARG A 171 4.45 18.58 -14.84
C ARG A 171 3.88 17.16 -14.80
N ARG A 172 4.75 16.15 -14.95
CA ARG A 172 4.38 14.73 -14.86
C ARG A 172 3.99 14.37 -13.42
N VAL A 173 4.87 14.65 -12.46
CA VAL A 173 4.65 14.39 -11.03
C VAL A 173 3.52 15.26 -10.44
N GLY A 174 3.42 16.51 -10.87
CA GLY A 174 2.43 17.45 -10.31
C GLY A 174 0.98 17.22 -10.73
N TYR A 175 0.74 16.56 -11.88
CA TYR A 175 -0.62 16.34 -12.41
C TYR A 175 -0.99 14.86 -12.55
N SER A 176 -0.05 13.99 -12.91
CA SER A 176 -0.37 12.57 -13.13
C SER A 176 -0.59 11.85 -11.80
N ASP A 177 0.29 12.04 -10.82
CA ASP A 177 0.25 11.31 -9.54
C ASP A 177 -1.02 11.60 -8.72
N PRO A 178 -1.49 12.86 -8.56
CA PRO A 178 -2.74 13.11 -7.85
C PRO A 178 -3.96 12.51 -8.57
N VAL A 179 -3.97 12.53 -9.91
CA VAL A 179 -5.05 11.94 -10.71
C VAL A 179 -5.03 10.42 -10.60
N ALA A 180 -3.86 9.79 -10.65
CA ALA A 180 -3.69 8.35 -10.45
C ALA A 180 -4.13 7.91 -9.04
N MET A 181 -3.80 8.68 -7.99
CA MET A 181 -4.28 8.40 -6.62
C MET A 181 -5.80 8.52 -6.47
N VAL A 182 -6.41 9.48 -7.15
CA VAL A 182 -7.88 9.62 -7.16
C VAL A 182 -8.50 8.44 -7.89
N ILE A 183 -8.02 8.09 -9.09
CA ILE A 183 -8.52 6.93 -9.86
C ILE A 183 -8.36 5.64 -9.06
N ASP A 184 -7.19 5.42 -8.43
CA ASP A 184 -6.96 4.28 -7.55
C ASP A 184 -8.01 4.21 -6.45
N THR A 185 -8.28 5.32 -5.75
CA THR A 185 -9.27 5.35 -4.66
C THR A 185 -10.70 5.14 -5.17
N LEU A 186 -11.04 5.71 -6.33
CA LEU A 186 -12.35 5.57 -6.99
C LEU A 186 -12.62 4.14 -7.44
N VAL A 187 -11.59 3.37 -7.80
CA VAL A 187 -11.73 1.95 -8.20
C VAL A 187 -11.62 1.03 -6.99
N PHE A 188 -10.64 1.26 -6.12
CA PHE A 188 -10.32 0.39 -4.98
C PHE A 188 -11.44 0.34 -3.95
N ILE A 189 -11.92 1.50 -3.47
CA ILE A 189 -12.85 1.54 -2.33
C ILE A 189 -14.21 0.90 -2.67
N PRO A 190 -14.83 1.14 -3.84
CA PRO A 190 -16.05 0.43 -4.23
C PRO A 190 -15.88 -1.08 -4.26
N ILE A 191 -14.82 -1.60 -4.89
CA ILE A 191 -14.63 -3.05 -5.01
C ILE A 191 -14.40 -3.67 -3.62
N ALA A 192 -13.53 -3.06 -2.81
CA ALA A 192 -13.14 -3.57 -1.51
C ALA A 192 -14.25 -3.48 -0.46
N PHE A 193 -15.00 -2.38 -0.41
CA PHE A 193 -15.86 -2.05 0.74
C PHE A 193 -17.34 -1.85 0.42
N TYR A 194 -17.79 -2.03 -0.83
CA TYR A 194 -19.22 -2.00 -1.15
C TYR A 194 -20.00 -3.05 -0.33
N GLY A 195 -21.03 -2.60 0.38
CA GLY A 195 -21.83 -3.43 1.30
C GLY A 195 -21.12 -3.81 2.61
N VAL A 196 -19.91 -3.33 2.86
CA VAL A 196 -19.14 -3.58 4.10
C VAL A 196 -19.23 -2.39 5.06
N VAL A 197 -19.17 -1.17 4.51
CA VAL A 197 -19.20 0.06 5.31
C VAL A 197 -20.52 0.84 5.12
N PRO A 198 -21.02 1.54 6.15
CA PRO A 198 -22.28 2.30 6.03
C PRO A 198 -22.24 3.48 5.05
N ASN A 199 -21.10 4.17 4.94
CA ASN A 199 -20.94 5.34 4.07
C ASN A 199 -19.65 5.27 3.27
N ILE A 200 -19.77 4.81 2.03
CA ILE A 200 -18.63 4.59 1.14
C ILE A 200 -17.97 5.90 0.70
N TRP A 201 -18.75 6.95 0.46
CA TRP A 201 -18.25 8.25 0.04
C TRP A 201 -17.39 8.90 1.12
N LEU A 202 -17.82 8.79 2.37
CA LEU A 202 -17.05 9.25 3.52
C LEU A 202 -15.75 8.46 3.68
N LEU A 203 -15.78 7.13 3.46
CA LEU A 203 -14.57 6.30 3.47
C LEU A 203 -13.60 6.69 2.35
N MET A 204 -14.09 6.99 1.14
CA MET A 204 -13.27 7.44 0.02
C MET A 204 -12.58 8.76 0.30
N LEU A 205 -13.33 9.75 0.79
CA LEU A 205 -12.77 11.05 1.18
C LEU A 205 -11.74 10.88 2.29
N SER A 206 -12.07 10.10 3.32
CA SER A 206 -11.15 9.82 4.44
C SER A 206 -9.87 9.15 3.96
N GLN A 207 -9.99 8.13 3.11
CA GLN A 207 -8.83 7.41 2.59
C GLN A 207 -7.90 8.31 1.78
N LEU A 208 -8.47 9.17 0.92
CA LEU A 208 -7.69 10.13 0.16
C LEU A 208 -6.95 11.11 1.09
N THR A 209 -7.64 11.64 2.11
CA THR A 209 -7.01 12.56 3.08
C THR A 209 -5.86 11.91 3.86
N VAL A 210 -6.00 10.65 4.28
CA VAL A 210 -4.96 9.93 5.03
C VAL A 210 -3.79 9.56 4.11
N LYS A 211 -4.05 9.11 2.88
CA LYS A 211 -2.99 8.84 1.90
C LYS A 211 -2.15 10.08 1.66
N LEU A 212 -2.79 11.23 1.40
CA LEU A 212 -2.10 12.50 1.17
C LEU A 212 -1.31 12.97 2.40
N SER A 213 -1.83 12.77 3.60
CA SER A 213 -1.12 13.19 4.83
C SER A 213 0.11 12.34 5.15
N LEU A 214 0.21 11.11 4.62
CA LEU A 214 1.37 10.24 4.75
C LEU A 214 2.45 10.46 3.68
N VAL A 215 2.16 11.22 2.61
CA VAL A 215 3.13 11.52 1.54
C VAL A 215 4.42 12.16 2.08
N PRO A 216 4.39 13.17 2.98
CA PRO A 216 5.61 13.75 3.54
C PRO A 216 6.50 12.72 4.26
N MET A 217 5.89 11.75 4.95
CA MET A 217 6.63 10.66 5.61
C MET A 217 7.25 9.70 4.60
N THR A 218 6.52 9.37 3.54
CA THR A 218 7.01 8.55 2.43
C THR A 218 8.23 9.22 1.79
N MET A 219 8.11 10.52 1.47
CA MET A 219 9.20 11.32 0.90
C MET A 219 10.42 11.38 1.83
N LEU A 220 10.20 11.55 3.13
CA LEU A 220 11.29 11.55 4.13
C LEU A 220 12.00 10.19 4.17
N ALA A 221 11.25 9.08 4.16
CA ALA A 221 11.82 7.74 4.17
C ALA A 221 12.67 7.47 2.91
N VAL A 222 12.17 7.85 1.73
CA VAL A 222 12.91 7.73 0.46
C VAL A 222 14.18 8.59 0.49
N TRP A 223 14.10 9.82 0.97
CA TRP A 223 15.26 10.70 1.12
C TRP A 223 16.32 10.11 2.08
N LEU A 224 15.89 9.59 3.22
CA LEU A 224 16.77 8.91 4.18
C LEU A 224 17.45 7.69 3.55
N ASN A 225 16.67 6.82 2.91
CA ASN A 225 17.19 5.63 2.22
C ASN A 225 18.25 6.00 1.18
N ARG A 226 18.04 7.07 0.40
CA ARG A 226 19.05 7.54 -0.56
C ARG A 226 20.33 8.00 0.13
N LYS A 227 20.21 8.74 1.23
CA LYS A 227 21.36 9.28 1.96
C LYS A 227 22.16 8.18 2.67
N THR A 228 21.49 7.18 3.23
CA THR A 228 22.10 6.07 3.98
C THR A 228 22.71 5.03 3.05
N LEU A 229 22.00 4.64 2.00
CA LEU A 229 22.42 3.58 1.06
C LEU A 229 23.30 4.09 -0.08
N ARG A 230 23.46 5.42 -0.22
CA ARG A 230 24.38 6.10 -1.15
C ARG A 230 24.32 5.62 -2.61
N TYR A 231 23.14 5.26 -3.11
CA TYR A 231 22.97 4.81 -4.49
C TYR A 231 22.66 5.96 -5.46
N ALA A 232 23.12 5.80 -6.71
CA ALA A 232 22.78 6.70 -7.81
C ALA A 232 21.37 6.39 -8.35
N VAL A 233 20.69 7.40 -8.89
CA VAL A 233 19.40 7.20 -9.56
C VAL A 233 19.66 6.50 -10.89
N ALA A 234 19.04 5.33 -11.10
CA ALA A 234 19.10 4.61 -12.36
C ALA A 234 18.57 5.50 -13.49
N THR A 235 19.22 5.44 -14.66
CA THR A 235 18.73 6.15 -15.84
C THR A 235 17.33 5.63 -16.19
N LEU A 236 16.34 6.53 -16.17
CA LEU A 236 14.94 6.23 -16.48
C LEU A 236 14.78 6.01 -18.00
N ARG A 237 15.34 4.92 -18.53
CA ARG A 237 15.07 4.44 -19.89
C ARG A 237 13.87 3.49 -19.88
#